data_AF-A6N7X1-F1
#
_entry.id   AF-A6N7X1-F1
#
_cell.length_a   1.000
_cell.length_b   1.000
_cell.length_c   1.000
_cell.angle_alpha   90.00
_cell.angle_beta   90.00
_cell.angle_gamma   90.00
#
_symmetry.space_group_name_H-M   'P 1'
#
loop_
_entity.id
_entity.type
_entity.pdbx_description
1 polymer ?
#
loop_
_entity_poly.entity_id
_entity_poly.type
_entity_poly.pdbx_seq_one_letter_code
_entity_poly.pdbx_strand_id
1 'polypeptide(L)'
;MLTSFPRLVDAIDVHRIGFFRPRADVVTLVGEANQAPPVMVPAAGQTSPHASGEANGRQFVSSAERIIDALVGHGLIPPPHP
;
A
#
# COMPACT_ATOMS: atom_id res chain seq x y z
N MET A 1 -0.07 0.72 -12.72
CA MET A 1 0.93 0.01 -11.89
C MET A 1 0.72 -1.51 -11.94
N LEU A 2 -0.29 -2.09 -11.30
CA LEU A 2 -0.50 -3.55 -11.33
C LEU A 2 -0.69 -4.12 -12.75
N THR A 3 -1.38 -3.40 -13.63
CA THR A 3 -1.50 -3.77 -15.06
C THR A 3 -0.16 -3.71 -15.79
N SER A 4 0.72 -2.78 -15.39
CA SER A 4 2.03 -2.56 -16.01
C SER A 4 3.08 -3.57 -15.52
N PHE A 5 2.92 -4.07 -14.29
CA PHE A 5 3.79 -5.05 -13.65
C PHE A 5 2.95 -6.23 -13.15
N PRO A 6 2.40 -7.08 -14.06
CA PRO A 6 1.44 -8.10 -13.69
C PRO A 6 2.01 -9.14 -12.71
N ARG A 7 3.32 -9.42 -12.75
CA ARG A 7 3.99 -10.34 -11.83
C ARG A 7 4.07 -9.83 -10.39
N LEU A 8 3.77 -8.55 -10.15
CA LEU A 8 3.83 -7.99 -8.81
C LEU A 8 2.83 -8.65 -7.86
N VAL A 9 1.69 -9.12 -8.39
CA VAL A 9 0.67 -9.86 -7.62
C VAL A 9 1.19 -11.18 -7.05
N ASP A 10 2.31 -11.71 -7.55
CA ASP A 10 2.96 -12.89 -6.99
C ASP A 10 3.83 -12.55 -5.78
N ALA A 11 4.22 -11.28 -5.62
CA ALA A 11 5.15 -10.80 -4.60
C ALA A 11 4.49 -9.95 -3.50
N ILE A 12 3.29 -9.42 -3.76
CA ILE A 12 2.51 -8.65 -2.79
C ILE A 12 1.11 -9.23 -2.67
N ASP A 13 0.55 -9.13 -1.46
CA ASP A 13 -0.84 -9.47 -1.22
C ASP A 13 -1.76 -8.31 -1.67
N VAL A 14 -2.62 -8.55 -2.65
CA VAL A 14 -3.49 -7.53 -3.25
C VAL A 14 -4.94 -7.76 -2.85
N HIS A 15 -5.47 -6.86 -2.03
CA HIS A 15 -6.86 -6.87 -1.59
C HIS A 15 -7.67 -5.90 -2.44
N ARG A 16 -8.67 -6.40 -3.17
CA ARG A 16 -9.60 -5.57 -3.94
C ARG A 16 -10.79 -5.21 -3.07
N ILE A 17 -10.87 -3.94 -2.67
CA ILE A 17 -11.86 -3.46 -1.71
C ILE A 17 -13.12 -2.95 -2.40
N GLY A 18 -14.27 -3.14 -1.76
CA GLY A 18 -15.55 -2.59 -2.19
C GLY A 18 -15.54 -1.05 -2.32
N PHE A 19 -16.39 -0.55 -3.21
CA PHE A 19 -16.46 0.88 -3.51
C PHE A 19 -17.06 1.70 -2.35
N PHE A 20 -18.14 1.21 -1.73
CA PHE A 20 -18.88 1.94 -0.71
C PHE A 20 -18.10 2.09 0.59
N ARG A 21 -18.36 3.19 1.29
CA ARG A 21 -17.90 3.40 2.67
C ARG A 21 -18.96 2.86 3.65
N PRO A 22 -18.57 2.40 4.85
CA PRO A 22 -17.19 2.22 5.30
C PRO A 22 -16.52 1.00 4.65
N ARG A 23 -15.24 1.14 4.31
CA ARG A 23 -14.41 0.07 3.71
C ARG A 23 -13.81 -0.79 4.82
N ALA A 24 -14.59 -1.74 5.33
CA ALA A 24 -14.28 -2.51 6.54
C ALA A 24 -12.82 -3.01 6.60
N ASP A 25 -12.34 -3.69 5.56
CA ASP A 25 -10.97 -4.25 5.54
C ASP A 25 -9.88 -3.16 5.65
N VAL A 26 -10.10 -2.01 5.01
CA VAL A 26 -9.19 -0.85 5.09
C VAL A 26 -9.26 -0.24 6.49
N VAL A 27 -10.46 -0.09 7.06
CA VAL A 27 -10.65 0.44 8.42
C VAL A 27 -9.95 -0.44 9.46
N THR A 28 -10.05 -1.76 9.33
CA THR A 28 -9.37 -2.71 10.22
C THR A 28 -7.85 -2.54 10.17
N LEU A 29 -7.29 -2.28 8.99
CA LEU A 29 -5.84 -2.15 8.82
C LEU A 29 -5.29 -0.77 9.17
N VAL A 30 -5.95 0.30 8.73
CA VAL A 30 -5.41 1.66 8.77
C VAL A 30 -6.35 2.67 9.43
N GLY A 31 -7.41 2.21 10.08
CA GLY A 31 -8.33 3.06 10.83
C GLY A 31 -9.36 3.79 9.95
N GLU A 32 -10.42 4.27 10.60
CA GLU A 32 -11.57 4.86 9.91
C GLU A 32 -11.24 6.13 9.13
N ALA A 33 -10.25 6.89 9.59
CA ALA A 33 -9.81 8.11 8.92
C ALA A 33 -9.12 7.84 7.56
N ASN A 34 -8.54 6.65 7.34
CA ASN A 34 -7.62 6.39 6.22
C ASN A 34 -8.21 5.42 5.17
N GLN A 35 -9.47 5.63 4.79
CA GLN A 35 -10.20 4.72 3.90
C GLN A 35 -10.01 4.97 2.39
N ALA A 36 -9.10 5.84 1.97
CA ALA A 36 -8.93 6.19 0.56
C ALA A 36 -7.90 5.27 -0.12
N PRO A 37 -8.32 4.27 -0.94
CA PRO A 37 -7.38 3.47 -1.72
C PRO A 37 -6.74 4.29 -2.86
N PRO A 38 -5.55 3.89 -3.35
CA PRO A 38 -4.77 2.74 -2.90
C PRO A 38 -4.06 2.99 -1.55
N VAL A 39 -3.91 1.93 -0.75
CA VAL A 39 -3.11 1.94 0.47
C VAL A 39 -2.23 0.69 0.48
N MET A 40 -0.95 0.87 0.83
CA MET A 40 -0.01 -0.22 1.07
C MET A 40 0.31 -0.28 2.56
N VAL A 41 0.34 -1.49 3.12
CA VAL A 41 0.73 -1.75 4.51
C VAL A 41 1.96 -2.65 4.47
N PRO A 42 3.08 -2.32 5.14
CA PRO A 42 4.22 -3.21 5.25
C PRO A 42 3.84 -4.54 5.92
N ALA A 43 4.62 -5.59 5.64
CA ALA A 43 4.44 -6.87 6.34
C ALA A 43 4.57 -6.68 7.86
N ALA A 44 3.96 -7.56 8.64
CA ALA A 44 3.98 -7.47 10.09
C ALA A 44 5.42 -7.40 10.63
N GLY A 45 5.69 -6.43 11.50
CA GLY A 45 7.04 -6.18 12.05
C GLY A 45 7.99 -5.41 11.14
N GLN A 46 7.56 -5.05 9.92
CA GLN A 46 8.34 -4.19 9.03
C GLN A 46 7.86 -2.74 9.10
N THR A 47 8.78 -1.83 8.79
CA THR A 47 8.51 -0.39 8.64
C THR A 47 8.85 0.02 7.21
N SER A 48 8.30 1.16 6.77
CA SER A 48 8.64 1.75 5.49
C SER A 48 9.18 3.16 5.70
N PRO A 49 10.32 3.52 5.08
CA PRO A 49 10.79 4.91 5.10
C PRO A 49 9.84 5.86 4.34
N HIS A 50 8.90 5.31 3.57
CA HIS A 50 7.88 6.06 2.84
C HIS A 50 6.52 6.10 3.56
N ALA A 51 6.46 5.68 4.84
CA ALA A 51 5.25 5.71 5.64
C ALA A 51 4.58 7.09 5.62
N SER A 52 3.28 7.10 5.38
CA SER A 52 2.42 8.28 5.41
C SER A 52 1.81 8.51 6.80
N GLY A 53 1.81 7.47 7.63
CA GLY A 53 1.31 7.51 9.00
C GLY A 53 1.34 6.13 9.65
N GLU A 54 0.79 6.06 10.86
CA GLU A 54 0.58 4.83 11.61
C GLU A 54 -0.86 4.76 12.10
N ALA A 55 -1.48 3.59 12.02
CA ALA A 55 -2.78 3.31 12.58
C ALA A 55 -2.84 1.85 13.03
N ASN A 56 -3.53 1.60 14.15
CA ASN A 56 -3.67 0.26 14.73
C ASN A 56 -2.30 -0.46 14.93
N GLY A 57 -1.24 0.29 15.26
CA GLY A 57 0.12 -0.22 15.45
C GLY A 57 0.82 -0.64 14.16
N ARG A 58 0.34 -0.19 12.99
CA ARG A 58 0.92 -0.48 11.67
C ARG A 58 1.16 0.78 10.88
N GLN A 59 2.33 0.87 10.26
CA GLN A 59 2.59 1.90 9.27
C GLN A 59 1.78 1.65 8.00
N PHE A 60 1.43 2.71 7.28
CA PHE A 60 0.81 2.60 5.97
C PHE A 60 1.32 3.68 5.02
N VAL A 61 1.14 3.45 3.72
CA VAL A 61 1.53 4.35 2.63
C VAL A 61 0.30 4.58 1.75
N SER A 62 -0.12 5.84 1.56
CA SER A 62 -1.40 6.17 0.89
C SER A 62 -1.29 7.06 -0.36
N SER A 63 -0.11 7.60 -0.68
CA SER A 63 0.13 8.30 -1.96
C SER A 63 0.59 7.30 -3.02
N ALA A 64 0.09 7.44 -4.25
CA ALA A 64 0.53 6.63 -5.37
C ALA A 64 2.04 6.75 -5.61
N GLU A 65 2.61 7.95 -5.53
CA GLU A 65 4.06 8.15 -5.68
C GLU A 65 4.83 7.43 -4.56
N ARG A 66 4.39 7.58 -3.30
CA ARG A 66 5.06 6.93 -2.16
C ARG A 66 4.95 5.40 -2.21
N ILE A 67 3.83 4.87 -2.70
CA ILE A 67 3.67 3.42 -2.93
C ILE A 67 4.67 2.96 -4.00
N ILE A 68 4.82 3.71 -5.09
CA ILE A 68 5.82 3.39 -6.12
C ILE A 68 7.23 3.41 -5.52
N ASP A 69 7.60 4.45 -4.76
CA ASP A 69 8.90 4.55 -4.11
C ASP A 69 9.16 3.38 -3.16
N ALA A 70 8.16 3.00 -2.36
CA ALA A 70 8.26 1.85 -1.46
C ALA A 70 8.51 0.55 -2.25
N LEU A 71 7.80 0.33 -3.35
CA LEU A 71 7.97 -0.87 -4.18
C LEU A 71 9.33 -0.89 -4.89
N VAL A 72 9.84 0.27 -5.32
CA VAL A 72 11.21 0.41 -5.85
C VAL A 72 12.24 0.09 -4.77
N GLY A 73 12.05 0.61 -3.55
CA GLY A 73 12.91 0.33 -2.40
C GLY A 73 12.96 -1.16 -2.01
N HIS A 74 11.86 -1.88 -2.25
CA HIS A 74 11.80 -3.35 -2.10
C HIS A 74 12.33 -4.12 -3.32
N GLY A 75 12.75 -3.44 -4.39
CA GLY A 75 13.25 -4.07 -5.63
C GLY A 75 12.17 -4.78 -6.44
N LEU A 76 10.89 -4.50 -6.18
CA LEU A 76 9.76 -5.19 -6.81
C LEU A 76 9.41 -4.62 -8.18
N ILE A 77 9.74 -3.34 -8.42
CA ILE A 77 9.59 -2.65 -9.70
C ILE A 77 10.81 -1.78 -9.97
N PRO A 78 11.16 -1.50 -11.24
CA PRO A 78 12.22 -0.56 -11.57
C PRO A 78 11.82 0.89 -11.18
N PRO A 79 12.80 1.77 -10.93
CA PRO A 79 12.53 3.19 -10.71
C PRO A 79 11.83 3.81 -11.93
N PRO A 80 10.98 4.83 -11.73
CA PRO A 80 10.33 5.52 -12.83
C PRO A 80 11.38 6.09 -13.81
N HIS A 81 11.11 5.94 -15.10
CA HIS A 81 11.96 6.52 -16.14
C HIS A 81 11.85 8.07 -16.09
N PRO A 82 12.94 8.79 -16.36
CA PRO A 82 12.95 10.25 -16.45
C PRO A 82 12.15 10.79 -17.65
#